data_AF-A0A3P6TM72-F1
#
_entry.id   AF-A0A3P6TM72-F1
#
_cell.length_a   1.000
_cell.length_b   1.000
_cell.length_c   1.000
_cell.angle_alpha   90.00
_cell.angle_beta   90.00
_cell.angle_gamma   90.00
#
_symmetry.space_group_name_H-M   'P 1'
#
loop_
_entity.id
_entity.type
_entity.pdbx_description
1 polymer ?
#
loop_
_entity_poly.entity_id
_entity_poly.type
_entity_poly.pdbx_seq_one_letter_code
_entity_poly.pdbx_strand_id
1 'polypeptide(L)'
;QPWPIGSKDRKFRLKKLAEAILSENYDIVGLQEVWVETDYLDMVDRLANQFRFHHYFHSGFTGSGVCVFSRHPIVSTLTLRYSLNGFAHHVHRGDWFGGKVVGLVEIEVGEMKVNFYCTHLHAEYDREHDMYLSHRTAQSYELSQFVRHTSCGADVVIVTGDLNMEPEDLGLR
;
A
#
# COMPACT_ATOMS: atom_id res chain seq x y z
N GLN A 1 -12.81 -5.12 7.33
CA GLN A 1 -14.21 -4.87 7.76
C GLN A 1 -14.96 -6.18 7.99
N PRO A 2 -15.87 -6.26 8.98
CA PRO A 2 -16.70 -7.45 9.22
C PRO A 2 -17.81 -7.63 8.16
N TRP A 3 -18.28 -8.86 8.00
CA TRP A 3 -19.46 -9.20 7.19
C TRP A 3 -20.68 -8.36 7.66
N PRO A 4 -21.53 -7.83 6.75
CA PRO A 4 -21.62 -8.12 5.32
C PRO A 4 -20.72 -7.29 4.39
N ILE A 5 -19.96 -6.34 4.94
CA ILE A 5 -19.17 -5.41 4.11
C ILE A 5 -17.81 -6.01 3.72
N GLY A 6 -17.33 -7.02 4.46
CA GLY A 6 -16.11 -7.75 4.14
C GLY A 6 -16.28 -9.28 4.09
N SER A 7 -15.24 -9.95 3.60
CA SER A 7 -15.15 -11.41 3.49
C SER A 7 -15.38 -12.14 4.82
N LYS A 8 -16.20 -13.20 4.81
CA LYS A 8 -16.38 -14.11 5.97
C LYS A 8 -15.07 -14.79 6.37
N ASP A 9 -14.27 -15.21 5.39
CA ASP A 9 -13.01 -15.93 5.62
C ASP A 9 -11.79 -15.02 5.79
N ARG A 10 -11.99 -13.74 6.12
CA ARG A 10 -10.91 -12.74 6.18
C ARG A 10 -9.74 -13.19 7.06
N LYS A 11 -10.01 -13.65 8.28
CA LYS A 11 -8.98 -14.13 9.21
C LYS A 11 -8.25 -15.37 8.69
N PHE A 12 -8.97 -16.28 8.04
CA PHE A 12 -8.38 -17.48 7.45
C PHE A 12 -7.44 -17.12 6.29
N ARG A 13 -7.84 -16.20 5.40
CA ARG A 13 -7.03 -15.73 4.28
C ARG A 13 -5.76 -15.02 4.75
N LEU A 14 -5.86 -14.14 5.75
CA LEU A 14 -4.69 -13.46 6.32
C LEU A 14 -3.71 -14.44 6.98
N LYS A 15 -4.22 -15.44 7.71
CA LYS A 15 -3.38 -16.52 8.26
C LYS A 15 -2.62 -17.24 7.15
N LYS A 16 -3.30 -17.61 6.06
CA LYS A 16 -2.67 -18.32 4.92
C LYS A 16 -1.68 -17.44 4.17
N LEU A 17 -1.95 -16.15 4.06
CA LEU A 17 -1.02 -15.18 3.50
C LEU A 17 0.26 -15.10 4.35
N ALA A 18 0.13 -15.01 5.67
CA ALA A 18 1.30 -14.99 6.57
C ALA A 18 2.13 -16.29 6.45
N GLU A 19 1.47 -17.45 6.39
CA GLU A 19 2.16 -18.74 6.16
C GLU A 19 2.94 -18.74 4.83
N ALA A 20 2.35 -18.21 3.75
CA ALA A 20 3.00 -18.11 2.44
C ALA A 20 4.17 -17.12 2.43
N ILE A 21 4.03 -15.96 3.10
CA ILE A 21 5.13 -14.99 3.24
C ILE A 21 6.31 -15.62 3.97
N LEU A 22 6.07 -16.40 5.03
CA LEU A 22 7.11 -17.03 5.83
C LEU A 22 7.80 -18.22 5.17
N SER A 23 7.16 -18.85 4.18
CA SER A 23 7.75 -19.95 3.42
C SER A 23 8.69 -19.50 2.31
N GLU A 24 8.66 -18.22 1.95
CA GLU A 24 9.46 -17.62 0.88
C GLU A 24 10.62 -16.80 1.44
N ASN A 25 11.59 -16.47 0.59
CA ASN A 25 12.78 -15.68 0.96
C ASN A 25 12.60 -14.19 0.60
N TYR A 26 11.53 -13.56 1.07
CA TYR A 26 11.32 -12.12 0.88
C TYR A 26 12.07 -11.29 1.92
N ASP A 27 12.68 -10.18 1.51
CA ASP A 27 13.32 -9.23 2.43
C ASP A 27 12.39 -8.11 2.87
N ILE A 28 11.54 -7.64 1.96
CA ILE A 28 10.60 -6.55 2.15
C ILE A 28 9.26 -6.94 1.53
N VAL A 29 8.16 -6.77 2.27
CA VAL A 29 6.80 -7.09 1.84
C VAL A 29 5.92 -5.85 2.01
N GLY A 30 5.37 -5.36 0.91
CA GLY A 30 4.32 -4.33 0.92
C GLY A 30 2.94 -4.97 0.74
N LEU A 31 2.00 -4.66 1.63
CA LEU A 31 0.61 -5.13 1.52
C LEU A 31 -0.34 -3.95 1.34
N GLN A 32 -1.43 -4.21 0.61
CA GLN A 32 -2.56 -3.31 0.43
C GLN A 32 -3.82 -3.94 1.04
N GLU A 33 -4.85 -3.14 1.23
CA GLU A 33 -6.16 -3.56 1.76
C GLU A 33 -6.16 -4.19 3.17
N VAL A 34 -5.14 -3.92 3.99
CA VAL A 34 -5.14 -4.27 5.42
C VAL A 34 -5.92 -3.20 6.19
N TRP A 35 -7.23 -3.19 6.00
CA TRP A 35 -8.12 -2.11 6.47
C TRP A 35 -8.38 -2.08 7.98
N VAL A 36 -8.09 -3.16 8.70
CA VAL A 36 -8.43 -3.27 10.12
C VAL A 36 -7.15 -3.34 10.92
N GLU A 37 -7.01 -2.45 11.90
CA GLU A 37 -5.84 -2.39 12.78
C GLU A 37 -5.57 -3.72 13.49
N THR A 38 -6.62 -4.40 13.98
CA THR A 38 -6.46 -5.72 14.62
C THR A 38 -5.98 -6.81 13.66
N ASP A 39 -6.34 -6.72 12.37
CA ASP A 39 -5.83 -7.64 11.35
C ASP A 39 -4.34 -7.33 11.04
N TYR A 40 -3.96 -6.04 11.02
CA TYR A 40 -2.56 -5.63 10.89
C TYR A 40 -1.70 -6.11 12.07
N LEU A 41 -2.17 -5.94 13.31
CA LEU A 41 -1.45 -6.41 14.50
C LEU A 41 -1.32 -7.94 14.54
N ASP A 42 -2.36 -8.69 14.13
CA ASP A 42 -2.25 -10.15 13.99
C ASP A 42 -1.21 -10.55 12.94
N MET A 43 -1.10 -9.80 11.83
CA MET A 43 -0.03 -10.00 10.83
C MET A 43 1.36 -9.69 11.41
N VAL A 44 1.51 -8.61 12.18
CA VAL A 44 2.76 -8.27 12.89
C VAL A 44 3.20 -9.43 13.78
N ASP A 45 2.30 -9.94 14.63
CA ASP A 45 2.61 -11.04 15.54
C ASP A 45 3.01 -12.32 14.80
N ARG A 46 2.33 -12.64 13.69
CA ARG A 46 2.64 -13.82 12.87
C ARG A 46 3.99 -13.72 12.18
N LEU A 47 4.35 -12.53 11.70
CA LEU A 47 5.55 -12.31 10.89
C LEU A 47 6.80 -11.96 11.71
N ALA A 48 6.65 -11.71 13.02
CA ALA A 48 7.70 -11.18 13.89
C ALA A 48 9.00 -12.00 13.95
N ASN A 49 8.95 -13.30 13.62
CA ASN A 49 10.13 -14.16 13.61
C ASN A 49 11.13 -13.80 12.49
N GLN A 50 10.63 -13.34 11.33
CA GLN A 50 11.43 -12.98 10.17
C GLN A 50 11.41 -11.47 9.91
N PHE A 51 10.26 -10.83 10.03
CA PHE A 51 10.05 -9.41 9.75
C PHE A 51 9.89 -8.63 11.06
N ARG A 52 11.01 -8.13 11.59
CA ARG A 52 11.05 -7.42 12.87
C ARG A 52 10.64 -5.95 12.77
N PHE A 53 10.72 -5.39 11.57
CA PHE A 53 10.41 -3.99 11.32
C PHE A 53 9.16 -3.92 10.47
N HIS A 54 8.25 -3.03 10.83
CA HIS A 54 6.99 -2.88 10.13
C HIS A 54 6.45 -1.47 10.30
N HIS A 55 5.65 -1.03 9.33
CA HIS A 55 5.01 0.27 9.39
C HIS A 55 3.65 0.23 8.70
N TYR A 56 2.66 0.87 9.33
CA TYR A 56 1.32 1.04 8.78
C TYR A 56 1.10 2.52 8.44
N PHE A 57 0.72 2.81 7.21
CA PHE A 57 0.50 4.18 6.77
C PHE A 57 -0.92 4.62 7.09
N HIS A 58 -1.14 5.31 8.20
CA HIS A 58 -2.49 5.74 8.59
C HIS A 58 -3.00 6.87 7.69
N SER A 59 -4.26 6.76 7.24
CA SER A 59 -4.94 7.77 6.42
C SER A 59 -6.46 7.66 6.55
N GLY A 60 -7.16 8.74 6.23
CA GLY A 60 -8.63 8.77 6.20
C GLY A 60 -9.29 8.39 7.52
N PHE A 61 -10.56 8.00 7.45
CA PHE A 61 -11.33 7.53 8.60
C PHE A 61 -11.15 6.03 8.85
N THR A 62 -10.82 5.27 7.80
CA THR A 62 -10.78 3.79 7.84
C THR A 62 -9.37 3.20 7.79
N GLY A 63 -8.32 4.02 7.75
CA GLY A 63 -6.95 3.59 7.45
C GLY A 63 -6.70 3.52 5.95
N SER A 64 -5.43 3.60 5.52
CA SER A 64 -5.09 3.52 4.09
C SER A 64 -5.13 2.08 3.55
N GLY A 65 -5.08 1.08 4.43
CA GLY A 65 -4.90 -0.31 4.06
C GLY A 65 -3.48 -0.67 3.64
N VAL A 66 -2.55 0.28 3.61
CA VAL A 66 -1.18 0.08 3.13
C VAL A 66 -0.22 -0.09 4.31
N CYS A 67 0.57 -1.16 4.28
CA CYS A 67 1.63 -1.39 5.24
C CYS A 67 2.85 -2.07 4.61
N VAL A 68 3.98 -1.98 5.30
CA VAL A 68 5.24 -2.61 4.92
C VAL A 68 5.79 -3.42 6.08
N PHE A 69 6.33 -4.60 5.78
CA PHE A 69 7.08 -5.48 6.67
C PHE A 69 8.49 -5.65 6.11
N SER A 70 9.51 -5.59 6.96
CA SER A 70 10.91 -5.68 6.57
C SER A 70 11.70 -6.53 7.55
N ARG A 71 12.60 -7.35 7.01
CA ARG A 71 13.64 -8.05 7.79
C ARG A 71 14.72 -7.09 8.27
N HIS A 72 14.90 -5.98 7.55
CA HIS A 72 15.92 -4.96 7.74
C HIS A 72 15.37 -3.71 8.43
N PRO A 73 16.20 -2.95 9.17
CA PRO A 73 15.76 -1.75 9.88
C PRO A 73 15.08 -0.73 8.98
N ILE A 74 13.87 -0.30 9.36
CA ILE A 74 13.22 0.88 8.81
C ILE A 74 13.72 2.08 9.62
N VAL A 75 14.46 2.99 8.99
CA VAL A 75 15.11 4.14 9.67
C VAL A 75 14.35 5.44 9.50
N SER A 76 13.51 5.54 8.48
CA SER A 76 12.66 6.70 8.21
C SER A 76 11.39 6.28 7.49
N THR A 77 10.34 7.07 7.64
CA THR A 77 9.05 6.86 6.99
C THR A 77 8.47 8.19 6.55
N LEU A 78 7.82 8.22 5.40
CA LEU A 78 7.09 9.38 4.90
C LEU A 78 5.81 8.94 4.22
N THR A 79 4.76 9.75 4.26
CA THR A 79 3.48 9.45 3.62
C THR A 79 2.99 10.64 2.82
N LEU A 80 2.55 10.39 1.59
CA LEU A 80 1.78 11.33 0.80
C LEU A 80 0.36 10.80 0.65
N ARG A 81 -0.62 11.59 1.09
CA ARG A 81 -2.03 11.36 0.77
C ARG A 81 -2.32 11.98 -0.59
N TYR A 82 -2.90 11.21 -1.49
CA TYR A 82 -3.25 11.72 -2.81
C TYR A 82 -4.34 12.78 -2.72
N SER A 83 -4.30 13.74 -3.63
CA SER A 83 -5.21 14.89 -3.61
C SER A 83 -6.62 14.52 -4.12
N LEU A 84 -6.72 13.51 -5.00
CA LEU A 84 -7.96 13.14 -5.68
C LEU A 84 -8.34 11.67 -5.39
N ASN A 85 -9.25 11.46 -4.44
CA ASN A 85 -9.62 10.12 -3.91
C ASN A 85 -11.09 9.73 -4.13
N GLY A 86 -11.75 10.29 -5.15
CA GLY A 86 -13.11 9.94 -5.53
C GLY A 86 -14.13 10.97 -5.03
N PHE A 87 -15.41 10.58 -5.08
CA PHE A 87 -16.53 11.45 -4.75
C PHE A 87 -17.13 11.09 -3.39
N ALA A 88 -17.25 12.07 -2.50
CA ALA A 88 -17.77 11.88 -1.13
C ALA A 88 -19.17 11.25 -1.07
N HIS A 89 -20.01 11.52 -2.08
CA HIS A 89 -21.37 11.00 -2.16
C HIS A 89 -21.45 9.57 -2.71
N HIS A 90 -20.36 9.00 -3.23
CA HIS A 90 -20.28 7.59 -3.62
C HIS A 90 -19.86 6.73 -2.41
N VAL A 91 -20.70 6.74 -1.36
CA VAL A 91 -20.43 6.05 -0.09
C VAL A 91 -20.18 4.55 -0.28
N HIS A 92 -20.79 3.95 -1.29
CA HIS A 92 -20.64 2.54 -1.66
C HIS A 92 -19.28 2.19 -2.26
N ARG A 93 -18.50 3.20 -2.68
CA ARG A 93 -17.23 3.01 -3.41
C ARG A 93 -16.00 3.39 -2.60
N GLY A 94 -16.07 3.27 -1.26
CA GLY A 94 -14.99 3.10 -0.25
C GLY A 94 -13.73 4.00 -0.28
N ASP A 95 -13.14 4.20 -1.44
CA ASP A 95 -11.88 4.89 -1.73
C ASP A 95 -11.82 6.33 -1.19
N TRP A 96 -12.97 7.04 -1.18
CA TRP A 96 -13.03 8.40 -0.60
C TRP A 96 -12.80 8.38 0.92
N PHE A 97 -13.27 7.35 1.63
CA PHE A 97 -13.16 7.23 3.09
C PHE A 97 -11.84 6.59 3.54
N GLY A 98 -11.23 5.76 2.68
CA GLY A 98 -9.91 5.14 2.89
C GLY A 98 -8.77 6.14 2.77
N GLY A 99 -8.91 7.13 1.88
CA GLY A 99 -7.87 8.14 1.64
C GLY A 99 -6.60 7.50 1.09
N LYS A 100 -6.53 7.30 -0.23
CA LYS A 100 -5.42 6.64 -0.92
C LYS A 100 -4.10 7.36 -0.66
N VAL A 101 -3.03 6.59 -0.53
CA VAL A 101 -1.70 7.10 -0.18
C VAL A 101 -0.61 6.37 -0.95
N VAL A 102 0.54 7.02 -1.05
CA VAL A 102 1.84 6.34 -1.14
C VAL A 102 2.57 6.49 0.18
N GLY A 103 3.08 5.38 0.68
CA GLY A 103 3.99 5.33 1.82
C GLY A 103 5.41 5.02 1.36
N LEU A 104 6.38 5.77 1.88
CA LEU A 104 7.81 5.51 1.76
C LEU A 104 8.32 4.99 3.09
N VAL A 105 9.08 3.89 3.04
CA VAL A 105 10.02 3.50 4.10
C VAL A 105 11.45 3.55 3.56
N GLU A 106 12.36 4.12 4.35
CA GLU A 106 13.80 4.03 4.10
C GLU A 106 14.35 2.87 4.92
N ILE A 107 15.04 1.95 4.26
CA ILE A 107 15.49 0.68 4.83
C ILE A 107 17.01 0.56 4.68
N GLU A 108 17.69 0.15 5.74
CA GLU A 108 19.12 -0.13 5.71
C GLU A 108 19.39 -1.63 5.48
N VAL A 109 19.84 -1.98 4.27
CA VAL A 109 20.19 -3.36 3.89
C VAL A 109 21.71 -3.47 3.82
N GLY A 110 22.32 -3.80 4.96
CA GLY A 110 23.78 -3.76 5.08
C GLY A 110 24.27 -2.31 5.01
N GLU A 111 25.11 -2.00 4.03
CA GLU A 111 25.60 -0.63 3.77
C GLU A 111 24.71 0.15 2.77
N MET A 112 23.72 -0.51 2.17
CA MET A 112 22.84 0.11 1.17
C MET A 112 21.60 0.75 1.81
N LYS A 113 21.23 1.93 1.30
CA LYS A 113 19.98 2.60 1.60
C LYS A 113 18.95 2.28 0.52
N VAL A 114 17.85 1.64 0.92
CA VAL A 114 16.76 1.25 0.04
C VAL A 114 15.54 2.09 0.35
N ASN A 115 15.08 2.87 -0.62
CA ASN A 115 13.78 3.54 -0.54
C ASN A 115 12.72 2.63 -1.15
N PHE A 116 11.82 2.14 -0.30
CA PHE A 116 10.72 1.27 -0.70
C PHE A 116 9.39 2.01 -0.59
N TYR A 117 8.73 2.17 -1.74
CA TYR A 117 7.45 2.84 -1.86
C TYR A 117 6.35 1.80 -2.03
N CYS A 118 5.32 1.87 -1.19
CA CYS A 118 4.14 1.04 -1.27
C CYS A 118 2.91 1.93 -1.47
N THR A 119 2.10 1.66 -2.48
CA THR A 119 0.90 2.44 -2.78
C THR A 119 -0.32 1.56 -3.05
N HIS A 120 -1.49 2.17 -2.97
CA HIS A 120 -2.73 1.62 -3.48
C HIS A 120 -3.46 2.79 -4.16
N LEU A 121 -3.61 2.75 -5.48
CA LEU A 121 -4.31 3.78 -6.24
C LEU A 121 -5.83 3.58 -6.16
N HIS A 122 -6.59 4.56 -6.63
CA HIS A 122 -8.05 4.50 -6.71
C HIS A 122 -8.49 3.25 -7.47
N ALA A 123 -9.54 2.56 -7.04
CA ALA A 123 -9.97 1.35 -7.74
C ALA A 123 -10.56 1.67 -9.11
N GLU A 124 -10.35 0.75 -10.06
CA GLU A 124 -11.11 0.69 -11.30
C GLU A 124 -12.36 -0.17 -11.07
N TYR A 125 -13.53 0.41 -11.23
CA TYR A 125 -14.80 -0.29 -10.99
C TYR A 125 -15.48 -0.78 -12.26
N ASP A 126 -15.19 -0.15 -13.40
CA ASP A 126 -15.78 -0.44 -14.70
C ASP A 126 -14.79 0.03 -15.79
N ARG A 127 -14.28 -0.90 -16.58
CA ARG A 127 -13.29 -0.63 -17.64
C ARG A 127 -13.91 0.07 -18.85
N GLU A 128 -15.16 -0.25 -19.18
CA GLU A 128 -15.85 0.33 -20.35
C GLU A 128 -16.29 1.78 -20.05
N HIS A 129 -16.61 2.07 -18.79
CA HIS A 129 -17.11 3.38 -18.35
C HIS A 129 -16.33 3.90 -17.13
N ASP A 130 -15.01 4.02 -17.29
CA ASP A 130 -14.13 4.39 -16.19
C ASP A 130 -14.15 5.89 -15.86
N MET A 131 -15.06 6.28 -14.98
CA MET A 131 -15.12 7.64 -14.45
C MET A 131 -13.91 8.03 -13.57
N TYR A 132 -13.11 7.05 -13.13
CA TYR A 132 -11.99 7.24 -12.21
C TYR A 132 -10.62 7.22 -12.89
N LEU A 133 -10.55 7.10 -14.21
CA LEU A 133 -9.28 7.16 -14.95
C LEU A 133 -8.51 8.46 -14.65
N SER A 134 -9.22 9.58 -14.58
CA SER A 134 -8.65 10.89 -14.22
C SER A 134 -8.08 10.91 -12.79
N HIS A 135 -8.70 10.18 -11.88
CA HIS A 135 -8.23 10.04 -10.50
C HIS A 135 -6.93 9.25 -10.47
N ARG A 136 -6.91 8.05 -11.08
CA ARG A 136 -5.72 7.21 -11.15
C ARG A 136 -4.57 7.91 -11.87
N THR A 137 -4.86 8.64 -12.96
CA THR A 137 -3.85 9.42 -13.69
C THR A 137 -3.25 10.54 -12.83
N ALA A 138 -4.07 11.29 -12.10
CA ALA A 138 -3.59 12.32 -11.19
C ALA A 138 -2.74 11.73 -10.05
N GLN A 139 -3.18 10.61 -9.48
CA GLN A 139 -2.45 9.92 -8.42
C GLN A 139 -1.11 9.34 -8.92
N SER A 140 -1.07 8.78 -10.14
CA SER A 140 0.19 8.37 -10.78
C SER A 140 1.15 9.54 -10.98
N TYR A 141 0.64 10.69 -11.40
CA TYR A 141 1.45 11.90 -11.50
C TYR A 141 2.01 12.31 -10.12
N GLU A 142 1.16 12.40 -9.10
CA GLU A 142 1.58 12.69 -7.72
C GLU A 142 2.62 11.67 -7.20
N LEU A 143 2.42 10.37 -7.47
CA LEU A 143 3.36 9.29 -7.15
C LEU A 143 4.73 9.54 -7.79
N SER A 144 4.76 9.81 -9.10
CA SER A 144 6.00 10.08 -9.83
C SER A 144 6.74 11.28 -9.25
N GLN A 145 6.02 12.36 -8.91
CA GLN A 145 6.62 13.54 -8.31
C GLN A 145 7.15 13.22 -6.92
N PHE A 146 6.39 12.48 -6.11
CA PHE A 146 6.82 12.09 -4.78
C PHE A 146 8.11 11.28 -4.82
N VAL A 147 8.17 10.24 -5.66
CA VAL A 147 9.38 9.42 -5.85
C VAL A 147 10.54 10.29 -6.34
N ARG A 148 10.31 11.16 -7.33
CA ARG A 148 11.35 12.05 -7.87
C ARG A 148 11.99 12.95 -6.81
N HIS A 149 11.21 13.45 -5.84
CA HIS A 149 11.73 14.38 -4.82
C HIS A 149 12.24 13.69 -3.55
N THR A 150 11.93 12.42 -3.35
CA THR A 150 12.28 11.68 -2.12
C THR A 150 13.29 10.56 -2.34
N SER A 151 13.60 10.22 -3.59
CA SER A 151 14.58 9.17 -3.93
C SER A 151 16.04 9.62 -3.79
N CYS A 152 16.29 10.92 -3.64
CA CYS A 152 17.65 11.45 -3.55
C CYS A 152 18.38 10.85 -2.33
N GLY A 153 19.53 10.22 -2.58
CA GLY A 153 20.38 9.63 -1.53
C GLY A 153 20.09 8.17 -1.21
N ALA A 154 19.12 7.54 -1.87
CA ALA A 154 18.96 6.09 -1.84
C ALA A 154 19.90 5.43 -2.87
N ASP A 155 20.47 4.29 -2.53
CA ASP A 155 21.22 3.45 -3.46
C ASP A 155 20.28 2.66 -4.37
N VAL A 156 19.11 2.29 -3.83
CA VAL A 156 18.06 1.53 -4.54
C VAL A 156 16.70 2.14 -4.29
N VAL A 157 15.90 2.27 -5.35
CA VAL A 157 14.51 2.74 -5.30
C VAL A 157 13.60 1.65 -5.82
N ILE A 158 12.63 1.23 -5.02
CA ILE A 158 11.63 0.22 -5.39
C ILE A 158 10.25 0.83 -5.21
N VAL A 159 9.45 0.86 -6.28
CA VAL A 159 8.06 1.29 -6.22
C VAL A 159 7.17 0.08 -6.49
N THR A 160 6.26 -0.18 -5.56
CA THR A 160 5.30 -1.29 -5.65
C THR A 160 3.94 -0.86 -5.10
N GLY A 161 2.92 -1.64 -5.41
CA GLY A 161 1.57 -1.38 -4.98
C GLY A 161 0.54 -1.93 -5.93
N ASP A 162 -0.72 -1.82 -5.52
CA ASP A 162 -1.84 -2.01 -6.42
C ASP A 162 -2.14 -0.69 -7.13
N LEU A 163 -1.76 -0.62 -8.40
CA LEU A 163 -1.95 0.58 -9.22
C LEU A 163 -3.35 0.67 -9.84
N ASN A 164 -4.16 -0.39 -9.74
CA ASN A 164 -5.47 -0.47 -10.38
C ASN A 164 -5.45 -0.03 -11.86
N MET A 165 -4.35 -0.34 -12.56
CA MET A 165 -4.12 0.03 -13.96
C MET A 165 -3.48 -1.14 -14.69
N GLU A 166 -3.83 -1.29 -15.97
CA GLU A 166 -3.17 -2.20 -16.88
C GLU A 166 -1.87 -1.57 -17.42
N PRO A 167 -0.87 -2.38 -17.84
CA PRO A 167 0.45 -1.86 -18.24
C PRO A 167 0.44 -0.78 -19.33
N GLU A 168 -0.58 -0.74 -20.18
CA GLU A 168 -0.70 0.23 -21.26
C GLU A 168 -1.56 1.45 -20.92
N ASP A 169 -2.04 1.57 -19.68
CA ASP A 169 -2.87 2.70 -19.26
C ASP A 169 -2.06 3.99 -19.16
N LEU A 170 -2.76 5.12 -19.38
CA LEU A 170 -2.14 6.45 -19.42
C LEU A 170 -1.32 6.77 -18.16
N GLY A 171 -1.76 6.31 -16.98
CA GLY A 171 -1.06 6.57 -15.73
C GLY A 171 0.24 5.78 -15.52
N LEU A 172 0.58 4.85 -16.43
CA LEU A 172 1.81 4.05 -16.39
C LEU A 172 2.74 4.28 -17.59
N ARG A 173 2.36 5.17 -18.52
CA ARG A 173 3.18 5.59 -19.67
C ARG A 173 4.05 6.77 -19.32
#